data_AF-A0A2T5YGH1-F1
#
_entry.id   AF-A0A2T5YGH1-F1
#
_cell.length_a   1.000
_cell.length_b   1.000
_cell.length_c   1.000
_cell.angle_alpha   90.00
_cell.angle_beta   90.00
_cell.angle_gamma   90.00
#
_symmetry.space_group_name_H-M   'P 1'
#
loop_
_entity.id
_entity.type
_entity.pdbx_description
1 polymer ?
#
loop_
_entity_poly.entity_id
_entity_poly.type
_entity_poly.pdbx_seq_one_letter_code
_entity_poly.pdbx_strand_id
1 'polypeptide(L)'
;MNRKQTYTLALALSLPLFSLTFAKAQTTPLPPQEKEHILVSTEHPDANKETLSGIFLKPTAKGSFELDFSQELDENAVLFVKSSAGKTVYTKPVSIEGNRSSWRYQLGKLKPDTYLIEVKTSDTTYWTKFKVGK
;
A
#
# COMPACT_ATOMS: atom_id res chain seq x y z
N MET A 1 -3.87 35.54 -49.61
CA MET A 1 -2.93 34.99 -50.60
C MET A 1 -2.34 33.69 -50.05
N ASN A 2 -2.36 32.66 -50.89
CA ASN A 2 -2.21 31.23 -50.60
C ASN A 2 -0.79 30.81 -50.15
N ARG A 3 -0.68 29.71 -49.38
CA ARG A 3 -0.23 28.38 -49.89
C ARG A 3 -0.06 27.35 -48.76
N LYS A 4 -0.74 26.21 -48.92
CA LYS A 4 -0.46 24.96 -48.20
C LYS A 4 0.65 24.22 -48.96
N GLN A 5 1.66 23.73 -48.27
CA GLN A 5 2.71 22.91 -48.87
C GLN A 5 2.59 21.47 -48.35
N THR A 6 2.16 20.61 -49.25
CA THR A 6 2.05 19.16 -49.06
C THR A 6 3.33 18.55 -49.64
N TYR A 7 4.10 17.84 -48.83
CA TYR A 7 5.27 17.09 -49.30
C TYR A 7 4.98 15.59 -49.19
N THR A 8 4.58 15.02 -50.31
CA THR A 8 4.56 13.58 -50.57
C THR A 8 5.97 13.12 -50.91
N LEU A 9 6.58 12.29 -50.06
CA LEU A 9 7.80 11.56 -50.40
C LEU A 9 7.44 10.07 -50.50
N ALA A 10 7.30 9.59 -51.74
CA ALA A 10 7.25 8.18 -52.05
C ALA A 10 8.68 7.73 -52.37
N LEU A 11 9.20 6.76 -51.62
CA LEU A 11 10.43 6.06 -51.97
C LEU A 11 10.16 4.56 -51.91
N ALA A 12 9.93 3.99 -53.09
CA ALA A 12 9.91 2.55 -53.32
C ALA A 12 11.36 2.08 -53.54
N LEU A 13 11.85 1.19 -52.68
CA LEU A 13 13.04 0.39 -52.95
C LEU A 13 12.82 -1.05 -52.48
N SER A 14 13.08 -1.94 -53.42
CA SER A 14 12.86 -3.38 -53.44
C SER A 14 13.84 -4.19 -52.58
N LEU A 15 13.27 -5.12 -51.79
CA LEU A 15 13.71 -6.45 -51.31
C LEU A 15 15.21 -6.81 -51.27
N PRO A 16 15.63 -7.51 -50.21
CA PRO A 16 15.68 -8.98 -50.32
C PRO A 16 14.94 -9.72 -49.20
N LEU A 17 14.32 -10.85 -49.58
CA LEU A 17 13.71 -11.84 -48.70
C LEU A 17 14.76 -12.42 -47.73
N PHE A 18 14.71 -12.01 -46.46
CA PHE A 18 15.31 -12.74 -45.37
C PHE A 18 14.28 -13.73 -44.81
N SER A 19 14.46 -15.00 -45.14
CA SER A 19 13.80 -16.12 -44.47
C SER A 19 14.31 -16.22 -43.03
N LEU A 20 13.69 -15.50 -42.09
CA LEU A 20 13.91 -15.74 -40.68
C LEU A 20 13.09 -16.95 -40.26
N THR A 21 13.80 -18.04 -40.01
CA THR A 21 13.31 -19.24 -39.35
C THR A 21 12.73 -18.87 -37.99
N PHE A 22 11.45 -19.16 -37.76
CA PHE A 22 10.85 -19.07 -36.43
C PHE A 22 11.53 -20.11 -35.54
N ALA A 23 12.45 -19.67 -34.67
CA ALA A 23 12.92 -20.50 -33.57
C ALA A 23 11.72 -20.82 -32.68
N LYS A 24 11.29 -22.09 -32.70
CA LYS A 24 10.22 -22.59 -31.83
C LYS A 24 10.75 -22.57 -30.40
N ALA A 25 10.42 -21.52 -29.64
CA ALA A 25 10.73 -21.44 -28.23
C ALA A 25 10.14 -22.67 -27.53
N GLN A 26 11.02 -23.53 -27.02
CA GLN A 26 10.64 -24.73 -26.30
C GLN A 26 10.22 -24.27 -24.90
N THR A 27 8.93 -23.95 -24.74
CA THR A 27 8.34 -23.75 -23.41
C THR A 27 8.38 -25.08 -22.69
N THR A 28 9.41 -25.26 -21.87
CA THR A 28 9.39 -26.23 -20.78
C THR A 28 8.21 -25.87 -19.88
N PRO A 29 7.18 -26.72 -19.76
CA PRO A 29 6.11 -26.45 -18.82
C PRO A 29 6.71 -26.48 -17.40
N LEU A 30 6.56 -25.37 -16.69
CA LEU A 30 6.84 -25.31 -15.26
C LEU A 30 5.99 -26.39 -14.57
N PRO A 31 6.55 -27.17 -13.62
CA PRO A 31 5.75 -28.13 -12.87
C PRO A 31 4.60 -27.40 -12.17
N PRO A 32 3.39 -27.99 -12.11
CA PRO A 32 2.27 -27.41 -11.38
C PRO A 32 2.69 -27.16 -9.93
N GLN A 33 2.76 -25.89 -9.52
CA GLN A 33 2.91 -25.58 -8.11
C GLN A 33 1.55 -25.77 -7.44
N GLU A 34 1.30 -27.00 -7.00
CA GLU A 34 0.29 -27.29 -6.00
C GLU A 34 0.82 -26.84 -4.64
N LYS A 35 0.78 -25.53 -4.39
CA LYS A 35 0.82 -25.03 -3.02
C LYS A 35 -0.61 -24.99 -2.54
N GLU A 36 -1.04 -26.06 -1.87
CA GLU A 36 -2.15 -25.94 -0.93
C GLU A 36 -1.84 -24.78 0.02
N HIS A 37 -2.55 -23.67 -0.16
CA HIS A 37 -2.54 -22.62 0.83
C HIS A 37 -3.27 -23.16 2.05
N ILE A 38 -2.52 -23.67 3.03
CA ILE A 38 -3.07 -24.05 4.33
C ILE A 38 -3.73 -22.79 4.90
N LEU A 39 -5.06 -22.79 4.95
CA LEU A 39 -5.83 -21.80 5.67
C LEU A 39 -5.57 -22.03 7.16
N VAL A 40 -4.58 -21.34 7.70
CA VAL A 40 -4.35 -21.28 9.15
C VAL A 40 -5.54 -20.52 9.75
N SER A 41 -6.47 -21.28 10.33
CA SER A 41 -7.53 -20.75 11.17
C SER A 41 -6.89 -20.28 12.48
N THR A 42 -6.66 -18.97 12.61
CA THR A 42 -6.24 -18.38 13.87
C THR A 42 -7.47 -18.30 14.77
N GLU A 43 -7.61 -19.24 15.70
CA GLU A 43 -8.76 -19.41 16.59
C GLU A 43 -8.96 -18.27 17.62
N HIS A 44 -8.20 -17.18 17.50
CA HIS A 44 -8.42 -15.92 18.20
C HIS A 44 -8.25 -14.74 17.22
N PRO A 45 -9.34 -14.10 16.75
CA PRO A 45 -9.24 -13.03 15.74
C PRO A 45 -8.55 -11.75 16.24
N ASP A 46 -8.45 -11.57 17.57
CA ASP A 46 -8.02 -10.30 18.19
C ASP A 46 -6.64 -10.37 18.89
N ALA A 47 -5.97 -11.52 18.88
CA ALA A 47 -4.64 -11.66 19.48
C ALA A 47 -3.57 -11.10 18.52
N ASN A 48 -3.19 -9.83 18.73
CA ASN A 48 -2.02 -9.10 18.19
C ASN A 48 -1.33 -9.80 17.00
N LYS A 49 -1.94 -9.72 15.81
CA LYS A 49 -1.30 -10.19 14.57
C LYS A 49 -0.21 -9.21 14.17
N GLU A 50 1.03 -9.41 14.59
CA GLU A 50 2.17 -8.57 14.16
C GLU A 50 2.08 -8.23 12.66
N THR A 51 1.95 -6.94 12.34
CA THR A 51 1.87 -6.46 10.95
C THR A 51 3.19 -5.81 10.59
N LEU A 52 3.58 -5.86 9.32
CA LEU A 52 4.77 -5.15 8.83
C LEU A 52 4.73 -3.64 9.12
N SER A 53 3.53 -3.07 9.21
CA SER A 53 3.35 -1.66 9.55
C SER A 53 3.48 -1.36 11.04
N GLY A 54 3.30 -2.35 11.92
CA GLY A 54 3.21 -2.14 13.36
C GLY A 54 1.96 -1.36 13.80
N ILE A 55 1.06 -1.02 12.89
CA ILE A 55 -0.14 -0.22 13.16
C ILE A 55 -1.33 -1.14 13.38
N PHE A 56 -1.99 -0.94 14.52
CA PHE A 56 -3.17 -1.68 14.94
C PHE A 56 -4.27 -0.74 15.35
N LEU A 57 -5.48 -1.00 14.86
CA LEU A 57 -6.65 -0.25 15.23
C LEU A 57 -7.65 -1.18 15.93
N LYS A 58 -8.07 -0.79 17.13
CA LYS A 58 -9.00 -1.55 17.95
C LYS A 58 -10.25 -0.72 18.22
N PRO A 59 -11.47 -1.23 17.95
CA PRO A 59 -12.68 -0.58 18.40
C PRO A 59 -12.74 -0.62 19.93
N THR A 60 -13.21 0.47 20.54
CA THR A 60 -13.51 0.58 21.96
C THR A 60 -15.01 0.88 22.16
N ALA A 61 -15.44 1.16 23.39
CA ALA A 61 -16.84 1.38 23.69
C ALA A 61 -17.48 2.50 22.84
N LYS A 62 -18.75 2.30 22.46
CA LYS A 62 -19.61 3.33 21.82
C LYS A 62 -19.06 3.87 20.47
N GLY A 63 -18.42 3.01 19.67
CA GLY A 63 -17.93 3.36 18.33
C GLY A 63 -16.68 4.26 18.33
N SER A 64 -15.94 4.26 19.43
CA SER A 64 -14.63 4.91 19.51
C SER A 64 -13.53 3.93 19.09
N PHE A 65 -12.35 4.46 18.79
CA PHE A 65 -11.20 3.65 18.36
C PHE A 65 -9.94 4.03 19.13
N GLU A 66 -9.13 3.02 19.40
CA GLU A 66 -7.78 3.10 19.92
C GLU A 66 -6.81 2.63 18.84
N LEU A 67 -5.69 3.32 18.71
CA LEU A 67 -4.62 2.99 17.78
C LEU A 67 -3.36 2.67 18.56
N ASP A 68 -2.83 1.47 18.33
CA ASP A 68 -1.51 1.07 18.78
C ASP A 68 -0.55 1.15 17.59
N PHE A 69 0.63 1.69 17.82
CA PHE A 69 1.73 1.67 16.87
C PHE A 69 2.95 1.08 17.57
N SER A 70 3.55 0.04 16.98
CA SER A 70 4.75 -0.62 17.51
C SER A 70 5.79 -0.79 16.42
N GLN A 71 6.85 0.00 16.49
CA GLN A 71 8.03 -0.07 15.62
C GLN A 71 9.24 0.47 16.37
N GLU A 72 10.42 -0.04 16.06
CA GLU A 72 11.66 0.63 16.39
C GLU A 72 11.83 1.82 15.44
N LEU A 73 11.97 3.01 16.00
CA LEU A 73 12.15 4.25 15.26
C LEU A 73 13.48 4.89 15.67
N ASP A 74 14.28 5.26 14.69
CA ASP A 74 15.54 5.98 14.90
C ASP A 74 15.34 7.50 15.02
N GLU A 75 14.14 8.00 14.68
CA GLU A 75 13.79 9.41 14.77
C GLU A 75 12.32 9.64 15.14
N ASN A 76 12.00 10.87 15.54
CA ASN A 76 10.62 11.27 15.79
C ASN A 76 9.80 11.20 14.49
N ALA A 77 8.54 10.79 14.62
CA ALA A 77 7.61 10.67 13.51
C ALA A 77 6.34 11.50 13.75
N VAL A 78 5.48 11.55 12.73
CA VAL A 78 4.14 12.13 12.84
C VAL A 78 3.11 11.12 12.39
N LEU A 79 2.13 10.87 13.25
CA LEU A 79 0.94 10.09 12.97
C LEU A 79 -0.10 10.96 12.26
N PHE A 80 -0.65 10.44 11.17
CA PHE A 80 -1.78 10.99 10.43
C PHE A 80 -2.86 9.92 10.28
N VAL A 81 -4.12 10.32 10.47
CA VAL A 81 -5.28 9.54 10.06
C VAL A 81 -6.07 10.37 9.08
N LYS A 82 -6.26 9.83 7.87
CA LYS A 82 -6.94 10.49 6.76
C LYS A 82 -8.20 9.72 6.39
N SER A 83 -9.28 10.43 6.11
CA SER A 83 -10.51 9.83 5.55
C SER A 83 -10.30 9.43 4.08
N SER A 84 -11.27 8.74 3.48
CA SER A 84 -11.18 8.33 2.07
C SER A 84 -11.11 9.52 1.11
N ALA A 85 -11.63 10.68 1.52
CA ALA A 85 -11.52 11.96 0.83
C ALA A 85 -10.14 12.64 0.98
N GLY A 86 -9.18 12.01 1.66
CA GLY A 86 -7.84 12.55 1.90
C GLY A 86 -7.77 13.60 3.02
N LYS A 87 -8.89 13.90 3.70
CA LYS A 87 -8.93 14.86 4.80
C LYS A 87 -8.29 14.26 6.06
N THR A 88 -7.29 14.92 6.62
CA THR A 88 -6.74 14.57 7.94
C THR A 88 -7.80 14.79 9.02
N VAL A 89 -8.16 13.72 9.72
CA VAL A 89 -9.11 13.73 10.84
C VAL A 89 -8.41 13.61 12.20
N TYR A 90 -7.16 13.15 12.22
CA TYR A 90 -6.34 13.04 13.41
C TYR A 90 -4.86 13.25 13.07
N THR A 91 -4.13 13.94 13.94
CA THR A 91 -2.67 14.04 13.86
C THR A 91 -2.04 14.16 15.24
N LYS A 92 -0.90 13.47 15.43
CA LYS A 92 -0.11 13.52 16.66
C LYS A 92 1.37 13.31 16.38
N PRO A 93 2.27 13.92 17.18
CA PRO A 93 3.68 13.55 17.16
C PRO A 93 3.87 12.16 17.77
N VAL A 94 4.84 11.42 17.24
CA VAL A 94 5.35 10.14 17.76
C VAL A 94 6.78 10.39 18.22
N SER A 95 6.97 10.52 19.54
CA SER A 95 8.28 10.80 20.13
C SER A 95 8.99 9.51 20.52
N ILE A 96 10.27 9.38 20.18
CA ILE A 96 11.12 8.25 20.58
C ILE A 96 11.78 8.45 21.96
N GLU A 97 11.44 9.54 22.65
CA GLU A 97 11.98 9.86 23.97
C GLU A 97 11.81 8.69 24.96
N GLY A 98 12.91 8.36 25.64
CA GLY A 98 12.95 7.23 26.58
C GLY A 98 13.02 5.86 25.91
N ASN A 99 13.53 5.76 24.68
CA ASN A 99 13.71 4.51 23.92
C ASN A 99 12.40 3.73 23.76
N ARG A 100 11.30 4.45 23.48
CA ARG A 100 10.00 3.82 23.26
C ARG A 100 9.93 3.22 21.87
N SER A 101 9.41 2.00 21.79
CA SER A 101 9.10 1.30 20.53
C SER A 101 7.61 1.05 20.34
N SER A 102 6.77 1.56 21.26
CA SER A 102 5.31 1.41 21.19
C SER A 102 4.57 2.64 21.71
N TRP A 103 3.48 3.00 21.04
CA TRP A 103 2.65 4.16 21.31
C TRP A 103 1.17 3.81 21.19
N ARG A 104 0.34 4.44 22.03
CA ARG A 104 -1.10 4.26 22.05
C ARG A 104 -1.83 5.59 21.97
N TYR A 105 -2.82 5.67 21.09
CA TYR A 105 -3.57 6.88 20.80
C TYR A 105 -5.08 6.62 20.87
N GLN A 106 -5.79 7.44 21.66
CA GLN A 106 -7.24 7.48 21.63
C GLN A 106 -7.69 8.36 20.45
N LEU A 107 -8.25 7.73 19.41
CA LEU A 107 -8.77 8.44 18.23
C LEU A 107 -10.18 8.99 18.47
N GLY A 108 -10.91 8.40 19.42
CA GLY A 108 -12.32 8.72 19.65
C GLY A 108 -13.21 8.17 18.55
N LYS A 109 -14.37 8.81 18.34
CA LYS A 109 -15.37 8.34 17.38
C LYS A 109 -14.96 8.63 15.94
N LEU A 110 -15.02 7.59 15.11
CA LEU A 110 -14.84 7.72 13.67
C LEU A 110 -16.17 7.46 12.96
N LYS A 111 -16.44 8.23 11.91
CA LYS A 111 -17.61 7.97 11.05
C LYS A 111 -17.37 6.73 10.19
N PRO A 112 -18.43 6.01 9.77
CA PRO A 112 -18.29 4.93 8.79
C PRO A 112 -17.62 5.43 7.51
N ASP A 113 -16.41 4.96 7.25
CA ASP A 113 -15.57 5.34 6.11
C ASP A 113 -14.37 4.36 6.01
N THR A 114 -13.59 4.47 4.95
CA THR A 114 -12.23 3.89 4.88
C THR A 114 -11.21 4.95 5.21
N TYR A 115 -10.29 4.63 6.11
CA TYR A 115 -9.27 5.55 6.57
C TYR A 115 -7.88 5.02 6.25
N LEU A 116 -6.97 5.93 5.94
CA LEU A 116 -5.55 5.69 5.77
C LEU A 116 -4.83 6.19 7.03
N ILE A 117 -4.12 5.30 7.71
CA ILE A 117 -3.22 5.65 8.80
C ILE A 117 -1.80 5.69 8.24
N GLU A 118 -1.08 6.75 8.56
CA GLU A 118 0.34 6.90 8.20
C GLU A 118 1.12 7.34 9.45
N VAL A 119 2.24 6.68 9.72
CA VAL A 119 3.26 7.19 10.63
C VAL A 119 4.47 7.52 9.77
N LYS A 120 4.83 8.81 9.73
CA LYS A 120 5.83 9.34 8.79
C LYS A 120 7.05 9.84 9.54
N THR A 121 8.20 9.27 9.22
CA THR A 121 9.53 9.83 9.51
C THR A 121 9.99 10.69 8.32
N SER A 122 11.25 11.09 8.28
CA SER A 122 11.81 11.84 7.16
C SER A 122 11.91 11.01 5.87
N ASP A 123 12.14 9.70 6.01
CA ASP A 123 12.46 8.79 4.91
C ASP A 123 11.48 7.61 4.78
N THR A 124 10.72 7.31 5.83
CA THR A 124 9.91 6.09 5.95
C THR A 124 8.48 6.46 6.26
N THR A 125 7.55 5.71 5.66
CA THR A 125 6.12 5.83 5.97
C THR A 125 5.56 4.45 6.23
N TYR A 126 5.26 4.19 7.51
CA TYR A 126 4.46 3.03 7.90
C TYR A 126 3.00 3.36 7.65
N TRP A 127 2.28 2.49 6.96
CA TRP A 127 0.90 2.76 6.64
C TRP A 127 0.02 1.52 6.70
N THR A 128 -1.25 1.75 6.98
CA THR A 128 -2.29 0.73 6.85
C THR A 128 -3.61 1.40 6.48
N LYS A 129 -4.51 0.63 5.88
CA LYS A 129 -5.88 1.08 5.57
C LYS A 129 -6.86 0.28 6.41
N PHE A 130 -7.82 0.96 7.02
CA PHE A 130 -8.87 0.30 7.79
C PHE A 130 -10.25 0.80 7.36
N LYS A 131 -11.24 -0.09 7.45
CA LYS A 131 -12.64 0.21 7.14
C LYS A 131 -13.45 0.26 8.42
N VAL A 132 -14.13 1.36 8.67
CA VAL A 132 -15.13 1.52 9.73
C VAL A 132 -16.50 1.25 9.15
N GLY A 133 -17.16 0.22 9.69
CA GLY A 133 -18.54 -0.14 9.35
C GLY A 133 -19.58 0.80 9.98
N LYS A 134 -20.86 0.57 9.62
CA LYS A 134 -22.01 1.20 10.27
C LYS A 134 -22.34 0.51 11.59
#